data_AF-A0A1V6GSP5-F1
#
_entry.id   AF-A0A1V6GSP5-F1
#
_cell.length_a   1.000
_cell.length_b   1.000
_cell.length_c   1.000
_cell.angle_alpha   90.00
_cell.angle_beta   90.00
_cell.angle_gamma   90.00
#
_symmetry.space_group_name_H-M   'P 1'
#
loop_
_entity.id
_entity.type
_entity.pdbx_description
1 polymer ?
#
loop_
_entity_poly.entity_id
_entity_poly.type
_entity_poly.pdbx_seq_one_letter_code
_entity_poly.pdbx_strand_id
1 'polypeptide(L)'
;MNQCRGTAGHIALQRQDRVLHMVAGVQYTLEVNPPETIACKRCGTCCLADMIGYVTEDDVARWKSQGRDDIFHIIDNEQAFWAGDHFVSARDGRVLTCCPFLAWDGNGAVCSIYETRPGVCRNYRPGSSQICPQWRPGNRGE
;
A
#
# COMPACT_ATOMS: atom_id res chain seq x y z
N MET A 1 9.23 -9.18 -38.02
CA MET A 1 8.14 -10.09 -38.45
C MET A 1 8.04 -11.23 -37.47
N ASN A 2 6.80 -11.49 -37.04
CA ASN A 2 6.28 -12.73 -36.48
C ASN A 2 6.76 -13.17 -35.10
N GLN A 3 5.89 -13.56 -34.16
CA GLN A 3 4.43 -13.70 -34.16
C GLN A 3 3.99 -13.92 -32.70
N CYS A 4 3.02 -13.14 -32.25
CA CYS A 4 2.15 -13.49 -31.13
C CYS A 4 1.31 -14.71 -31.53
N ARG A 5 1.14 -15.71 -30.65
CA ARG A 5 -0.01 -16.64 -30.65
C ARG A 5 0.00 -17.56 -29.41
N GLY A 6 -1.19 -17.79 -28.87
CA GLY A 6 -1.48 -18.84 -27.89
C GLY A 6 -2.77 -18.56 -27.12
N THR A 7 -3.83 -19.33 -27.38
CA THR A 7 -5.22 -19.14 -26.93
C THR A 7 -5.69 -20.17 -25.89
N ALA A 8 -6.75 -19.77 -25.17
CA ALA A 8 -7.88 -20.54 -24.64
C ALA A 8 -7.76 -21.35 -23.33
N GLY A 9 -8.74 -21.12 -22.44
CA GLY A 9 -9.18 -22.00 -21.36
C GLY A 9 -10.41 -21.41 -20.65
N HIS A 10 -11.54 -22.13 -20.66
CA HIS A 10 -12.88 -21.71 -20.23
C HIS A 10 -13.20 -22.12 -18.76
N ILE A 11 -13.93 -21.23 -18.08
CA ILE A 11 -15.15 -21.40 -17.24
C ILE A 11 -15.15 -22.15 -15.88
N ALA A 12 -15.81 -21.45 -14.95
CA ALA A 12 -16.59 -21.84 -13.76
C ALA A 12 -15.86 -22.19 -12.46
N LEU A 13 -16.10 -21.34 -11.44
CA LEU A 13 -16.74 -21.75 -10.19
C LEU A 13 -17.51 -20.53 -9.63
N GLN A 14 -18.84 -20.58 -9.70
CA GLN A 14 -19.72 -19.67 -8.98
C GLN A 14 -19.66 -20.01 -7.48
N ARG A 15 -19.05 -19.14 -6.69
CA ARG A 15 -19.33 -19.04 -5.24
C ARG A 15 -19.57 -17.58 -4.92
N GLN A 16 -20.81 -17.16 -5.08
CA GLN A 16 -21.31 -15.91 -4.51
C GLN A 16 -21.52 -16.16 -3.01
N ASP A 17 -20.54 -15.82 -2.19
CA ASP A 17 -20.70 -15.86 -0.73
C ASP A 17 -21.60 -14.68 -0.32
N ARG A 18 -22.92 -14.91 -0.29
CA ARG A 18 -23.91 -13.97 0.26
C ARG A 18 -23.78 -13.94 1.78
N VAL A 19 -23.36 -12.82 2.35
CA VAL A 19 -23.46 -12.60 3.80
C VAL A 19 -24.84 -12.03 4.11
N LEU A 20 -25.63 -12.76 4.89
CA LEU A 20 -26.90 -12.29 5.39
C LEU A 20 -26.65 -11.40 6.62
N HIS A 21 -26.94 -10.11 6.51
CA HIS A 21 -26.95 -9.22 7.67
C HIS A 21 -28.39 -8.80 8.00
N MET A 22 -28.73 -8.78 9.29
CA MET A 22 -30.01 -8.30 9.82
C MET A 22 -29.77 -7.08 10.70
N VAL A 23 -30.26 -5.91 10.29
CA VAL A 23 -30.44 -4.73 11.14
C VAL A 23 -31.88 -4.27 11.03
N ALA A 24 -32.52 -4.04 12.18
CA ALA A 24 -33.89 -3.53 12.29
C ALA A 24 -34.96 -4.30 11.46
N GLY A 25 -34.81 -5.63 11.32
CA GLY A 25 -35.80 -6.47 10.63
C GLY A 25 -35.80 -6.35 9.10
N VAL A 26 -34.82 -5.64 8.51
CA VAL A 26 -34.66 -5.52 7.06
C VAL A 26 -33.56 -6.47 6.60
N GLN A 27 -33.92 -7.34 5.65
CA GLN A 27 -33.03 -8.33 5.07
C GLN A 27 -32.31 -7.70 3.87
N TYR A 28 -31.01 -7.46 3.99
CA TYR A 28 -30.19 -6.98 2.88
C TYR A 28 -29.14 -8.03 2.49
N THR A 29 -28.96 -8.20 1.18
CA THR A 29 -27.90 -9.03 0.61
C THR A 29 -26.82 -8.10 0.09
N LEU A 30 -25.64 -8.12 0.73
CA LEU A 30 -24.45 -7.49 0.15
C LEU A 30 -23.83 -8.49 -0.82
N GLU A 31 -23.80 -8.14 -2.11
CA GLU A 31 -22.95 -8.84 -3.07
C GLU A 31 -21.50 -8.45 -2.78
N VAL A 32 -20.82 -9.25 -1.97
CA VAL A 32 -19.40 -9.07 -1.70
C VAL A 32 -18.65 -9.72 -2.85
N ASN A 33 -18.27 -8.93 -3.87
CA ASN A 33 -17.27 -9.40 -4.83
C ASN A 33 -15.97 -9.61 -4.06
N PRO A 34 -15.43 -10.85 -3.98
CA PRO A 34 -14.11 -11.04 -3.39
C PRO A 34 -13.14 -10.18 -4.20
N PRO A 35 -12.33 -9.32 -3.55
CA PRO A 35 -11.41 -8.49 -4.28
C PRO A 35 -10.47 -9.42 -5.05
N GLU A 36 -10.52 -9.35 -6.39
CA GLU A 36 -9.51 -9.95 -7.23
C GLU A 36 -8.15 -9.52 -6.68
N THR A 37 -7.25 -10.49 -6.46
CA THR A 37 -5.95 -10.20 -5.86
C THR A 37 -5.07 -9.48 -6.88
N ILE A 38 -5.19 -8.14 -6.91
CA ILE A 38 -4.38 -7.28 -7.78
C ILE A 38 -2.91 -7.39 -7.34
N ALA A 39 -2.05 -7.90 -8.22
CA ALA A 39 -0.61 -7.98 -7.97
C ALA A 39 0.03 -6.58 -7.91
N CYS A 40 0.97 -6.37 -6.99
CA CYS A 40 1.69 -5.10 -6.90
C CYS A 40 2.65 -4.94 -8.09
N LYS A 41 2.52 -3.84 -8.85
CA LYS A 41 3.41 -3.50 -9.96
C LYS A 41 4.78 -2.93 -9.55
N ARG A 42 5.04 -2.77 -8.23
CA ARG A 42 6.27 -2.15 -7.71
C ARG A 42 6.56 -0.76 -8.32
N CYS A 43 5.51 0.03 -8.52
CA CYS A 43 5.59 1.36 -9.15
C CYS A 43 6.16 2.47 -8.24
N GLY A 44 6.23 2.26 -6.92
CA GLY A 44 6.76 3.23 -5.97
C GLY A 44 5.82 4.40 -5.60
N THR A 45 4.64 4.55 -6.21
CA THR A 45 3.76 5.71 -5.96
C THR A 45 3.35 5.86 -4.48
N CYS A 46 3.09 4.76 -3.77
CA CYS A 46 2.81 4.83 -2.33
C CYS A 46 4.05 5.20 -1.47
N CYS A 47 5.26 4.95 -1.96
CA CYS A 47 6.49 5.41 -1.33
C CYS A 47 6.77 6.89 -1.64
N LEU A 48 6.41 7.36 -2.84
CA LEU A 48 6.47 8.78 -3.21
C LEU A 48 5.45 9.61 -2.42
N ALA A 49 4.30 9.02 -2.07
CA ALA A 49 3.30 9.62 -1.19
C ALA A 49 3.68 9.61 0.30
N ASP A 50 4.89 9.16 0.63
CA ASP A 50 5.47 9.12 1.98
C ASP A 50 4.56 8.49 3.06
N MET A 51 3.88 7.41 2.70
CA MET A 51 2.94 6.69 3.60
C MET A 51 3.60 6.18 4.88
N ILE A 52 4.93 6.07 4.91
CA ILE A 52 5.67 5.66 6.11
C ILE A 52 5.46 6.65 7.25
N GLY A 53 5.13 7.91 6.97
CA GLY A 53 4.78 8.91 7.98
C GLY A 53 3.71 8.50 8.99
N TYR A 54 2.87 7.52 8.65
CA TYR A 54 1.85 6.94 9.54
C TYR A 54 2.37 5.76 10.38
N VAL A 55 3.66 5.77 10.76
CA VAL A 55 4.23 4.82 11.74
C VAL A 55 3.42 4.86 13.03
N THR A 56 3.07 3.70 13.58
CA THR A 56 2.40 3.61 14.88
C THR A 56 3.37 3.34 16.03
N GLU A 57 2.92 3.52 17.27
CA GLU A 57 3.69 3.13 18.45
C GLU A 57 4.04 1.64 18.46
N ASP A 58 3.16 0.77 17.95
CA ASP A 58 3.41 -0.66 17.80
C ASP A 58 4.55 -0.96 16.81
N ASP A 59 4.64 -0.18 15.72
CA ASP A 59 5.73 -0.28 14.77
C ASP A 59 7.06 0.14 15.42
N VAL A 60 7.05 1.23 16.18
CA VAL A 60 8.22 1.70 16.94
C VAL A 60 8.66 0.67 18.00
N ALA A 61 7.71 0.14 18.79
CA ALA A 61 7.99 -0.84 19.82
C ALA A 61 8.59 -2.12 19.22
N ARG A 62 8.06 -2.57 18.08
CA ARG A 62 8.61 -3.70 17.33
C ARG A 62 10.04 -3.43 16.82
N TRP A 63 10.32 -2.26 16.26
CA TRP A 63 11.68 -1.94 15.80
C TRP A 63 12.69 -1.89 16.94
N LYS A 64 12.29 -1.36 18.11
CA LYS A 64 13.11 -1.39 19.32
C LYS A 64 13.42 -2.82 19.77
N SER A 65 12.41 -3.70 19.82
CA SER A 65 12.63 -5.09 20.22
C SER A 65 13.46 -5.90 19.21
N GLN A 66 13.47 -5.47 17.95
CA GLN A 66 14.31 -6.04 16.89
C GLN A 66 15.72 -5.43 16.81
N GLY A 67 16.05 -4.42 17.62
CA GLY A 67 17.35 -3.72 17.58
C GLY A 67 17.59 -2.98 16.26
N ARG A 68 16.54 -2.43 15.64
CA ARG A 68 16.60 -1.73 14.34
C ARG A 68 16.98 -0.26 14.48
N ASP A 69 18.11 0.00 15.13
CA ASP A 69 18.66 1.35 15.32
C ASP A 69 19.00 2.03 13.98
N ASP A 70 19.23 1.25 12.92
CA ASP A 70 19.40 1.75 11.56
C ASP A 70 18.16 2.49 11.04
N ILE A 71 16.95 2.03 11.39
CA ILE A 71 15.69 2.69 11.01
C ILE A 71 15.55 4.00 11.78
N PHE A 72 15.81 3.98 13.08
CA PHE A 72 15.75 5.19 13.91
C PHE A 72 16.77 6.22 13.47
N HIS A 73 18.01 5.81 13.18
CA HIS A 73 19.02 6.70 12.63
C HIS A 73 18.55 7.37 11.34
N ILE A 74 17.87 6.67 10.44
CA ILE A 74 17.35 7.27 9.21
C ILE A 74 16.20 8.24 9.51
N ILE A 75 15.21 7.83 10.31
CA ILE A 75 14.06 8.67 10.67
C ILE A 75 14.50 9.93 11.45
N ASP A 76 15.38 9.77 12.43
CA ASP A 76 15.90 10.83 13.29
C ASP A 76 16.84 11.78 12.52
N ASN A 77 17.57 11.29 11.51
CA ASN A 77 18.43 12.15 10.70
C ASN A 77 17.69 12.88 9.58
N GLU A 78 16.65 12.25 9.04
CA GLU A 78 15.78 12.92 8.08
C GLU A 78 14.87 13.94 8.77
N GLN A 79 14.61 13.81 10.08
CA GLN A 79 13.76 14.71 10.88
C GLN A 79 12.49 15.10 10.13
N ALA A 80 11.87 14.14 9.44
CA ALA A 80 10.67 14.36 8.67
C ALA A 80 9.54 14.75 9.64
N PHE A 81 9.23 16.05 9.74
CA PHE A 81 8.04 16.51 10.45
C PHE A 81 6.97 16.93 9.46
N TRP A 82 5.72 16.74 9.86
CA TRP A 82 4.56 17.11 9.07
C TRP A 82 4.44 18.64 9.01
N ALA A 83 4.61 19.23 7.83
CA ALA A 83 4.48 20.66 7.59
C ALA A 83 3.23 20.93 6.74
N GLY A 84 2.05 20.64 7.28
CA GLY A 84 0.84 20.62 6.47
C GLY A 84 0.88 19.44 5.49
N ASP A 85 0.66 19.64 4.20
CA ASP A 85 0.47 18.55 3.23
C ASP A 85 1.74 17.77 2.81
N HIS A 86 2.90 18.07 3.37
CA HIS A 86 4.17 17.44 3.01
C HIS A 86 5.12 17.26 4.20
N PHE A 87 6.05 16.33 4.07
CA PHE A 87 7.13 16.15 5.03
C PHE A 87 8.27 17.12 4.74
N VAL A 88 8.82 17.72 5.78
CA VAL A 88 10.00 18.58 5.70
C VAL A 88 11.10 17.97 6.54
N SER A 89 12.31 17.93 5.99
CA SER A 89 13.48 17.56 6.75
C SER A 89 13.78 18.65 7.78
N ALA A 90 13.71 18.35 9.07
CA ALA A 90 14.08 19.33 10.08
C ALA A 90 15.60 19.57 10.18
N ARG A 91 16.42 18.80 9.43
CA ARG A 91 17.86 19.05 9.30
C ARG A 91 18.16 20.27 8.43
N ASP A 92 17.50 20.42 7.29
CA ASP A 92 17.82 21.46 6.29
C ASP A 92 16.61 22.19 5.72
N GLY A 93 15.40 21.89 6.21
CA GLY A 93 14.15 22.51 5.80
C GLY A 93 13.65 22.07 4.42
N ARG A 94 14.26 21.07 3.78
CA ARG A 94 13.83 20.61 2.46
C ARG A 94 12.61 19.70 2.55
N VAL A 95 11.68 19.88 1.63
CA VAL A 95 10.56 18.96 1.46
C VAL A 95 11.10 17.59 1.08
N LEU A 96 10.79 16.57 1.87
CA LEU A 96 11.04 15.20 1.48
C LEU A 96 10.02 14.82 0.42
N THR A 97 10.51 14.51 -0.78
CA THR A 97 9.66 14.18 -1.93
C THR A 97 9.31 12.70 -2.00
N CYS A 98 9.87 11.87 -1.12
CA CYS A 98 9.66 10.44 -1.07
C CYS A 98 10.14 9.81 0.23
N CYS A 99 9.66 8.60 0.50
CA CYS A 99 10.05 7.78 1.64
C CYS A 99 11.58 7.51 1.70
N PRO A 100 12.22 7.65 2.88
CA PRO A 100 13.65 7.35 3.11
C PRO A 100 14.12 5.99 2.60
N PHE A 101 13.24 4.99 2.72
CA PHE A 101 13.56 3.59 2.51
C PHE A 101 13.28 3.12 1.08
N LEU A 102 12.94 4.04 0.18
CA LEU A 102 12.69 3.78 -1.24
C LEU A 102 14.02 3.65 -1.99
N ALA A 103 14.18 2.55 -2.73
CA ALA A 103 15.25 2.37 -3.71
C ALA A 103 14.71 1.71 -4.99
N TRP A 104 15.57 1.55 -6.01
CA TRP A 104 15.21 0.99 -7.33
C TRP A 104 16.21 -0.10 -7.74
N ASP A 105 15.69 -1.24 -8.23
CA ASP A 105 16.52 -2.41 -8.63
C ASP A 105 16.58 -2.64 -10.16
N GLY A 106 16.10 -1.68 -10.96
CA GLY A 106 16.00 -1.79 -12.42
C GLY A 106 14.71 -2.46 -12.93
N ASN A 107 14.03 -3.27 -12.10
CA ASN A 107 12.73 -3.87 -12.41
C ASN A 107 11.56 -3.16 -11.69
N GLY A 108 11.86 -2.36 -10.67
CA GLY A 108 10.90 -1.49 -9.99
C GLY A 108 11.38 -0.98 -8.65
N ALA A 109 10.44 -0.41 -7.89
CA ALA A 109 10.69 0.07 -6.54
C ALA A 109 10.95 -1.11 -5.58
N VAL A 110 11.96 -0.96 -4.72
CA VAL A 110 12.26 -1.81 -3.57
C VAL A 110 12.17 -0.99 -2.27
N CYS A 111 11.86 -1.66 -1.16
CA CYS A 111 11.91 -1.05 0.16
C CYS A 111 13.06 -1.70 0.94
N SER A 112 14.01 -0.91 1.44
CA SER A 112 15.17 -1.43 2.19
C SER A 112 14.79 -2.09 3.53
N ILE A 113 13.59 -1.79 4.06
CA ILE A 113 13.06 -2.38 5.30
C ILE A 113 11.87 -3.32 5.07
N TYR A 114 11.74 -3.90 3.87
CA TYR A 114 10.54 -4.61 3.40
C TYR A 114 9.90 -5.55 4.45
N GLU A 115 10.70 -6.38 5.11
CA GLU A 115 10.22 -7.36 6.09
C GLU A 115 9.62 -6.72 7.35
N THR A 116 10.19 -5.61 7.81
CA THR A 116 9.76 -4.92 9.04
C THR A 116 9.01 -3.62 8.79
N ARG A 117 8.54 -3.40 7.55
CA ARG A 117 7.74 -2.23 7.18
C ARG A 117 6.61 -1.96 8.18
N PRO A 118 6.27 -0.69 8.43
CA PRO A 118 5.19 -0.34 9.32
C PRO A 118 3.84 -0.85 8.80
N GLY A 119 2.86 -0.95 9.69
CA GLY A 119 1.56 -1.55 9.42
C GLY A 119 0.85 -0.92 8.22
N VAL A 120 0.89 0.42 8.11
CA VAL A 120 0.32 1.17 6.99
C VAL A 120 0.86 0.71 5.62
N CYS A 121 2.16 0.42 5.55
CA CYS A 121 2.82 -0.04 4.33
C CYS A 121 2.61 -1.53 4.08
N ARG A 122 2.69 -2.36 5.14
CA ARG A 122 2.52 -3.82 5.05
C ARG A 122 1.11 -4.21 4.63
N ASN A 123 0.11 -3.49 5.12
CA ASN A 123 -1.31 -3.78 4.89
C ASN A 123 -1.85 -3.11 3.62
N TYR A 124 -1.05 -2.26 2.96
CA TYR A 124 -1.47 -1.56 1.75
C TYR A 124 -1.71 -2.55 0.60
N ARG A 125 -2.95 -2.56 0.09
CA ARG A 125 -3.34 -3.46 -1.01
C ARG A 125 -3.27 -2.72 -2.35
N PRO A 126 -2.67 -3.32 -3.39
CA PRO A 126 -2.68 -2.70 -4.72
C PRO A 126 -4.11 -2.39 -5.18
N GLY A 127 -4.34 -1.16 -5.65
CA GLY A 127 -5.65 -0.69 -6.11
C GLY A 127 -6.61 -0.26 -5.00
N SER A 128 -6.21 -0.25 -3.72
CA SER A 128 -7.13 0.10 -2.61
C SER A 128 -7.36 1.60 -2.43
N SER A 129 -6.56 2.47 -3.04
CA SER A 129 -6.71 3.93 -2.95
C SER A 129 -6.20 4.63 -4.20
N GLN A 130 -6.62 5.88 -4.41
CA GLN A 130 -6.22 6.73 -5.54
C GLN A 130 -4.70 6.94 -5.68
N ILE A 131 -3.93 6.68 -4.62
CA ILE A 131 -2.46 6.68 -4.65
C ILE A 131 -1.94 5.57 -5.57
N CYS A 132 -2.63 4.43 -5.66
CA CYS A 132 -2.21 3.33 -6.51
C CYS A 132 -2.61 3.58 -7.97
N PRO A 133 -1.70 3.49 -8.94
CA PRO A 133 -2.05 3.58 -10.37
C PRO A 133 -2.99 2.47 -10.86
N GLN A 134 -3.17 1.41 -10.06
CA GLN A 134 -4.10 0.31 -10.36
C GLN A 134 -5.49 0.54 -9.74
N TRP A 135 -5.68 1.65 -9.03
CA TRP A 135 -6.99 2.02 -8.52
C TRP A 135 -7.91 2.34 -9.68
N ARG A 136 -9.13 1.82 -9.59
CA ARG A 136 -10.22 2.20 -10.47
C ARG A 136 -11.30 2.81 -9.57
N PRO A 137 -11.83 4.00 -9.91
CA PRO A 137 -13.05 4.47 -9.29
C PRO A 137 -14.10 3.39 -9.50
N GLY A 138 -14.76 2.98 -8.42
CA GLY A 138 -15.82 1.99 -8.53
C GLY A 138 -16.87 2.47 -9.53
N ASN A 139 -17.27 1.56 -10.42
CA ASN A 139 -18.63 1.47 -10.93
C ASN A 139 -19.59 1.57 -9.74
N ARG A 140 -19.92 2.79 -9.31
CA ARG A 140 -21.06 3.06 -8.45
C ARG A 140 -22.25 2.77 -9.34
N GLY A 141 -23.01 1.72 -9.01
CA GLY A 141 -24.16 1.29 -9.80
C GLY A 141 -25.00 2.47 -10.27
N GLU A 142 -25.09 2.61 -11.59
CA GLU A 142 -26.23 3.22 -12.27
C GLU A 142 -27.32 2.17 -12.43
#